data_AF-A0A9E4B7R6-F1
#
_entry.id   AF-A0A9E4B7R6-F1
#
_cell.length_a   1.000
_cell.length_b   1.000
_cell.length_c   1.000
_cell.angle_alpha   90.00
_cell.angle_beta   90.00
_cell.angle_gamma   90.00
#
_symmetry.space_group_name_H-M   'P 1'
#
loop_
_entity.id
_entity.type
_entity.pdbx_description
1 polymer ?
#
loop_
_entity_poly.entity_id
_entity_poly.type
_entity_poly.pdbx_seq_one_letter_code
_entity_poly.pdbx_strand_id
1 'polypeptide(L)'
;MEEHSPTRFVFRYFESYDGPPVSLTMPISTREIVFEGFPAFFEGLLPEGVMLDGLLRQRKIDHDDYLGQLLAVGEDVVGSVTIVEATV
;
A
#
# COMPACT_ATOMS: atom_id res chain seq x y z
N MET A 1 6.25 -2.25 3.06
CA MET A 1 6.33 -1.98 1.60
C MET A 1 7.29 -0.82 1.43
N GLU A 2 8.14 -0.88 0.41
CA GLU A 2 9.19 0.10 0.15
C GLU A 2 9.09 0.56 -1.31
N GLU A 3 9.12 1.87 -1.54
CA GLU A 3 9.26 2.44 -2.87
C GLU A 3 10.74 2.66 -3.18
N HIS A 4 11.24 2.06 -4.25
CA HIS A 4 12.60 2.26 -4.73
C HIS A 4 12.67 3.24 -5.90
N SER A 5 11.60 3.34 -6.69
CA SER A 5 11.41 4.31 -7.76
C SER A 5 9.91 4.42 -8.10
N PRO A 6 9.47 5.41 -8.90
CA PRO A 6 8.06 5.56 -9.29
C PRO A 6 7.44 4.34 -9.98
N THR A 7 8.28 3.44 -10.46
CA THR A 7 7.87 2.20 -11.16
C THR A 7 8.39 0.95 -10.46
N ARG A 8 8.95 1.04 -9.25
CA ARG A 8 9.52 -0.12 -8.55
C ARG A 8 9.19 -0.10 -7.08
N PHE A 9 8.37 -1.06 -6.68
CA PHE A 9 7.93 -1.25 -5.30
C PHE A 9 8.33 -2.64 -4.82
N VAL A 10 8.69 -2.73 -3.54
CA VAL A 10 9.06 -3.98 -2.89
C VAL A 10 8.15 -4.23 -1.70
N PHE A 11 7.49 -5.38 -1.71
CA PHE A 11 6.72 -5.88 -0.58
C PHE A 11 7.50 -7.00 0.10
N ARG A 12 7.61 -6.95 1.42
CA ARG A 12 8.29 -7.97 2.21
C ARG A 12 7.44 -8.40 3.39
N TYR A 13 7.28 -9.71 3.56
CA TYR A 13 6.74 -10.28 4.78
C TYR A 13 7.79 -10.27 5.89
N PHE A 14 7.36 -10.02 7.13
CA PHE A 14 8.21 -10.22 8.30
C PHE A 14 8.64 -11.68 8.44
N GLU A 15 9.82 -11.89 8.99
CA GLU A 15 10.39 -13.23 9.15
C GLU A 15 9.54 -14.15 10.03
N SER A 16 8.85 -13.54 11.01
CA SER A 16 7.95 -14.18 11.96
C SER A 16 6.48 -14.18 11.52
N TYR A 17 6.18 -13.78 10.28
CA TYR A 17 4.80 -13.74 9.80
C TYR A 17 4.28 -15.16 9.51
N ASP A 18 3.19 -15.54 10.19
CA ASP A 18 2.53 -16.86 10.07
C ASP A 18 1.01 -16.73 9.82
N GLY A 19 0.57 -15.55 9.36
CA GLY A 19 -0.82 -15.27 9.02
C GLY A 19 -1.17 -15.65 7.57
N PRO A 20 -2.43 -15.47 7.14
CA PRO A 20 -2.83 -15.64 5.74
C PRO A 20 -2.14 -14.62 4.82
N PRO A 21 -1.96 -14.90 3.52
CA PRO A 21 -1.35 -13.93 2.62
C PRO A 21 -2.20 -12.65 2.54
N VAL A 22 -1.54 -11.49 2.44
CA VAL A 22 -2.19 -10.18 2.28
C VAL A 22 -3.01 -10.13 0.98
N SER A 23 -2.52 -10.76 -0.08
CA SER A 23 -3.17 -10.85 -1.39
C SER A 23 -2.85 -12.18 -2.06
N LEU A 24 -3.71 -12.62 -2.99
CA LEU A 24 -3.43 -13.76 -3.87
C LEU A 24 -2.20 -13.53 -4.76
N THR A 25 -1.87 -12.27 -5.06
CA THR A 25 -0.64 -11.88 -5.78
C THR A 25 0.57 -11.76 -4.87
N MET A 26 0.39 -11.94 -3.56
CA MET A 26 1.45 -11.84 -2.54
C MET A 26 1.51 -13.11 -1.67
N PRO A 27 1.88 -14.28 -2.21
CA PRO A 27 1.94 -15.50 -1.43
C PRO A 27 3.08 -15.47 -0.39
N ILE A 28 2.83 -16.01 0.81
CA ILE A 28 3.79 -16.04 1.92
C ILE A 28 5.07 -16.83 1.56
N SER A 29 4.96 -17.80 0.64
CA SER A 29 6.11 -18.55 0.12
C SER A 29 7.17 -17.65 -0.51
N THR A 30 6.75 -16.48 -0.99
CA THR A 30 7.64 -15.48 -1.58
C THR A 30 7.78 -14.34 -0.58
N ARG A 31 8.84 -14.43 0.24
CA ARG A 31 9.14 -13.48 1.32
C ARG A 31 9.28 -12.04 0.83
N GLU A 32 9.83 -11.85 -0.37
CA GLU A 32 10.06 -10.56 -0.99
C GLU A 32 9.54 -10.57 -2.43
N ILE A 33 8.71 -9.59 -2.75
CA ILE A 33 8.03 -9.49 -4.05
C ILE A 33 8.30 -8.10 -4.61
N VAL A 34 8.78 -8.07 -5.85
CA VAL A 34 9.07 -6.83 -6.57
C VAL A 34 7.96 -6.59 -7.59
N PHE A 35 7.44 -5.36 -7.62
CA PHE A 35 6.42 -4.91 -8.56
C PHE A 35 6.99 -3.81 -9.45
N GLU A 36 6.71 -3.92 -10.76
CA GLU A 36 7.04 -2.89 -11.75
C GLU A 36 5.90 -1.89 -11.89
N GLY A 37 5.61 -1.18 -10.80
CA GLY A 37 4.48 -0.27 -10.65
C GLY A 37 3.80 -0.44 -9.30
N PHE A 38 2.86 0.45 -9.01
CA PHE A 38 2.13 0.38 -7.75
C PHE A 38 1.22 -0.87 -7.76
N PRO A 39 1.25 -1.74 -6.72
CA PRO A 39 0.56 -3.03 -6.80
C PRO A 39 -0.96 -2.84 -6.77
N ALA A 40 -1.67 -3.48 -7.71
CA ALA A 40 -3.13 -3.39 -7.84
C ALA A 40 -3.92 -3.72 -6.57
N PHE A 41 -3.37 -4.57 -5.68
CA PHE A 41 -3.99 -4.83 -4.38
C PHE A 41 -4.11 -3.56 -3.53
N PHE A 42 -3.05 -2.74 -3.49
CA PHE A 42 -3.04 -1.51 -2.73
C PHE A 42 -3.81 -0.39 -3.43
N GLU A 43 -3.81 -0.35 -4.76
CA GLU A 43 -4.69 0.55 -5.53
C GLU A 43 -6.17 0.34 -5.16
N GLY A 44 -6.60 -0.93 -5.05
CA GLY A 44 -7.97 -1.27 -4.66
C GLY A 44 -8.34 -0.90 -3.22
N LEU A 45 -7.38 -0.47 -2.39
CA LEU A 45 -7.65 0.07 -1.05
C LEU A 45 -7.84 1.59 -1.06
N LEU A 46 -7.41 2.27 -2.12
CA LEU A 46 -7.57 3.71 -2.23
C LEU A 46 -9.02 4.06 -2.58
N PRO A 47 -9.58 5.15 -2.02
CA PRO A 47 -10.81 5.72 -2.53
C PRO A 47 -10.68 6.07 -4.02
N GLU A 48 -11.81 6.20 -4.71
CA GLU A 48 -11.83 6.58 -6.13
C GLU A 48 -12.58 7.89 -6.36
N GLY A 49 -12.26 8.56 -7.47
CA GLY A 49 -12.94 9.77 -7.94
C GLY A 49 -12.93 10.92 -6.93
N VAL A 50 -14.10 11.50 -6.67
CA VAL A 50 -14.23 12.71 -5.84
C VAL A 50 -13.76 12.49 -4.39
N MET A 51 -13.90 11.27 -3.85
CA MET A 51 -13.41 10.96 -2.51
C MET A 51 -11.87 11.00 -2.45
N LEU A 52 -11.21 10.44 -3.47
CA LEU A 52 -9.76 10.49 -3.59
C LEU A 52 -9.27 11.93 -3.73
N ASP A 53 -9.82 12.68 -4.69
CA ASP A 53 -9.47 14.09 -4.91
C ASP A 53 -9.61 14.93 -3.64
N GLY A 54 -10.68 14.69 -2.86
CA GLY A 54 -10.90 15.34 -1.58
C GLY A 54 -9.83 15.02 -0.56
N LEU A 55 -9.49 13.73 -0.40
CA LEU A 55 -8.44 13.26 0.51
C LEU A 55 -7.07 13.87 0.14
N LEU A 56 -6.68 13.78 -1.14
CA LEU A 56 -5.42 14.31 -1.66
C LEU A 56 -5.28 15.81 -1.37
N ARG A 57 -6.32 16.59 -1.67
CA ARG A 57 -6.33 18.04 -1.43
C ARG A 57 -6.27 18.39 0.05
N GLN A 58 -7.01 17.67 0.89
CA GLN A 58 -7.02 17.91 2.33
C GLN A 58 -5.66 17.61 2.96
N ARG A 59 -5.00 16.55 2.51
CA ARG A 59 -3.70 16.10 3.04
C ARG A 59 -2.50 16.70 2.29
N LYS A 60 -2.73 17.43 1.19
CA LYS A 60 -1.71 18.00 0.30
C LYS A 60 -0.76 16.92 -0.25
N ILE A 61 -1.36 15.82 -0.70
CA ILE A 61 -0.64 14.68 -1.27
C ILE A 61 -0.77 14.75 -2.80
N ASP A 62 0.33 14.50 -3.49
CA ASP A 62 0.35 14.45 -4.94
C ASP A 62 -0.30 13.16 -5.46
N HIS A 63 -0.91 13.24 -6.64
CA HIS A 63 -1.63 12.11 -7.22
C HIS A 63 -0.73 10.93 -7.59
N ASP A 64 0.57 11.19 -7.74
CA ASP A 64 1.61 10.19 -8.00
C ASP A 64 2.27 9.64 -6.71
N ASP A 65 1.96 10.22 -5.54
CA ASP A 65 2.46 9.76 -4.25
C ASP A 65 1.56 8.66 -3.68
N TYR A 66 1.70 7.45 -4.22
CA TYR A 66 0.86 6.31 -3.85
C TYR A 66 1.06 5.83 -2.40
N LEU A 67 2.28 5.91 -1.87
CA LEU A 67 2.54 5.54 -0.47
C LEU A 67 1.94 6.58 0.48
N GLY A 68 2.09 7.87 0.18
CA GLY A 68 1.43 8.95 0.92
C GLY A 68 -0.09 8.80 0.90
N GLN A 69 -0.66 8.45 -0.25
CA GLN A 69 -2.08 8.13 -0.39
C GLN A 69 -2.52 7.00 0.54
N LEU A 70 -1.81 5.87 0.52
CA LEU A 70 -2.10 4.73 1.41
C LEU A 70 -2.06 5.12 2.89
N LEU A 71 -1.04 5.89 3.29
CA LEU A 71 -0.91 6.39 4.67
C LEU A 71 -2.04 7.34 5.06
N ALA A 72 -2.52 8.16 4.11
CA ALA A 72 -3.62 9.08 4.34
C ALA A 72 -4.98 8.37 4.48
N VAL A 73 -5.16 7.25 3.78
CA VAL A 73 -6.32 6.37 4.01
C VAL A 73 -6.17 5.65 5.35
N GLY A 74 -4.95 5.23 5.70
CA GLY A 74 -4.55 4.90 7.08
C GLY A 74 -5.36 3.75 7.70
N GLU A 75 -5.83 3.96 8.94
CA GLU A 75 -6.56 2.95 9.75
C GLU A 75 -8.02 2.70 9.28
N ASP A 76 -8.54 3.51 8.36
CA ASP A 76 -9.93 3.42 7.88
C ASP A 76 -10.00 2.91 6.42
N VAL A 77 -9.09 1.99 6.08
CA VAL A 77 -9.19 1.21 4.83
C VAL A 77 -10.28 0.15 4.98
N VAL A 78 -11.07 -0.02 3.91
CA VAL A 78 -12.05 -1.11 3.82
C VAL A 78 -11.30 -2.45 3.77
N GLY A 79 -11.46 -3.29 4.79
CA GLY A 79 -10.88 -4.64 4.83
C GLY A 79 -10.30 -5.06 6.18
N SER A 80 -9.34 -5.99 6.16
CA SER A 80 -8.62 -6.50 7.35
C SER A 80 -7.15 -6.11 7.38
N VAL A 81 -6.78 -5.06 6.65
CA VAL A 81 -5.41 -4.55 6.55
C VAL A 81 -5.35 -3.19 7.23
N THR A 82 -4.26 -2.90 7.92
CA THR A 82 -4.00 -1.59 8.50
C THR A 82 -2.66 -1.12 7.95
N ILE A 83 -2.61 0.13 7.50
CA ILE A 83 -1.40 0.73 6.94
C ILE A 83 -0.83 1.68 7.99
N VAL A 84 0.39 1.40 8.43
CA VAL A 84 1.12 2.22 9.39
C VAL A 84 2.49 2.57 8.83
N GLU A 85 2.96 3.77 9.14
CA GLU A 85 4.34 4.15 8.88
C GLU A 85 5.28 3.28 9.73
N ALA A 86 6.32 2.73 9.10
CA ALA A 86 7.33 1.98 9.83
C ALA A 86 8.19 2.95 10.64
N THR A 87 7.99 2.98 11.97
CA THR A 87 8.91 3.69 12.87
C THR A 87 10.17 2.83 13.04
N VAL A 88 11.32 3.34 12.60
CA VAL A 88 12.63 2.71 12.74
C VAL A 88 13.20 2.95 14.15
#